data_AF-A0AAJ1Y7N9-F1
#
_entry.id   AF-A0AAJ1Y7N9-F1
#
_cell.length_a   1.000
_cell.length_b   1.000
_cell.length_c   1.000
_cell.angle_alpha   90.00
_cell.angle_beta   90.00
_cell.angle_gamma   90.00
#
_symmetry.space_group_name_H-M   'P 1'
#
loop_
_entity.id
_entity.type
_entity.pdbx_description
1 polymer ?
#
loop_
_entity_poly.entity_id
_entity_poly.type
_entity_poly.pdbx_seq_one_letter_code
_entity_poly.pdbx_strand_id
1 'polypeptide(L)'
;MKKIIISLLFIVALCGSFYHKNYSSKPFRCDAHLIALVEQDSNHVELNLHDNLILTLPTEGLVSMTGTIKQNDKDYLVSRTLFFTIKKSGLKNNYKVEISREEIDKRDELPEDLWLKYVFPKSTGVEFYSEVRELNKNAILLQSLSNPLLVCVRTEN
;
A
#
# COMPACT_ATOMS: atom_id res chain seq x y z
N MET A 1 31.31 34.24 -24.80
CA MET A 1 31.44 33.38 -23.60
C MET A 1 30.29 33.53 -22.61
N LYS A 2 29.96 34.73 -22.10
CA LYS A 2 28.82 34.94 -21.17
C LYS A 2 27.47 34.34 -21.64
N LYS A 3 27.11 34.51 -22.92
CA LYS A 3 25.85 33.97 -23.48
C LYS A 3 25.79 32.43 -23.46
N ILE A 4 26.94 31.77 -23.66
CA ILE A 4 27.06 30.31 -23.64
C ILE A 4 26.90 29.79 -22.20
N ILE A 5 27.53 30.47 -21.24
CA ILE A 5 27.44 30.14 -19.80
C ILE A 5 25.99 30.29 -19.30
N ILE A 6 25.30 31.37 -19.67
CA ILE A 6 23.90 31.60 -19.31
C ILE A 6 22.99 30.52 -19.90
N SER A 7 23.22 30.15 -21.18
CA SER A 7 22.44 29.10 -21.82
C SER A 7 22.66 27.73 -21.17
N LEU A 8 23.89 27.42 -20.76
CA LEU A 8 24.22 26.17 -20.07
C LEU A 8 23.54 26.10 -18.68
N LEU A 9 23.58 27.20 -17.92
CA LEU A 9 22.88 27.33 -16.63
C LEU A 9 21.37 27.11 -16.77
N PHE A 10 20.77 27.63 -17.84
CA PHE A 10 19.34 27.45 -18.10
C PHE A 10 18.97 25.98 -18.38
N ILE A 11 19.80 25.27 -19.15
CA ILE A 11 19.61 23.84 -19.43
C ILE A 11 19.75 23.03 -18.14
N VAL A 12 20.77 23.30 -17.33
CA VAL A 12 20.97 22.63 -16.04
C VAL A 12 19.79 22.88 -15.11
N ALA A 13 19.27 24.11 -15.04
CA ALA A 13 18.10 24.45 -14.24
C ALA A 13 16.83 23.72 -14.73
N LEU A 14 16.62 23.61 -16.05
CA LEU A 14 15.52 22.86 -16.65
C LEU A 14 15.61 21.36 -16.35
N CYS A 15 16.79 20.76 -16.55
CA CYS A 15 17.03 19.35 -16.22
C CYS A 15 16.85 19.08 -14.73
N GLY A 16 17.37 19.95 -13.86
CA GLY A 16 17.21 19.86 -12.41
C GLY A 16 15.75 19.96 -11.97
N SER A 17 15.00 20.90 -12.54
CA SER A 17 13.56 21.06 -12.26
C SER A 17 12.76 19.83 -12.72
N PHE A 18 13.06 19.30 -13.91
CA PHE A 18 12.42 18.11 -14.44
C PHE A 18 12.74 16.86 -13.62
N TYR A 19 14.00 16.69 -13.20
CA TYR A 19 14.41 15.60 -12.32
C TYR A 19 13.70 15.69 -10.96
N HIS A 20 13.68 16.87 -10.35
CA HIS A 20 13.05 17.08 -9.05
C HIS A 20 11.52 16.83 -9.09
N LYS A 21 10.83 17.23 -10.17
CA LYS A 21 9.41 16.93 -10.35
C LYS A 21 9.14 15.43 -10.48
N ASN A 22 10.01 14.68 -11.15
CA ASN A 22 9.82 13.26 -11.38
C ASN A 22 10.28 12.36 -10.22
N TYR A 23 11.17 12.86 -9.35
CA TYR A 23 11.76 12.07 -8.25
C TYR A 23 11.11 12.31 -6.88
N SER A 24 10.08 13.15 -6.79
CA SER A 24 9.54 13.61 -5.51
C SER A 24 8.32 12.82 -5.00
N SER A 25 8.43 11.50 -4.87
CA SER A 25 7.59 10.80 -3.89
C SER A 25 8.33 10.79 -2.56
N LYS A 26 8.03 11.75 -1.69
CA LYS A 26 8.57 11.73 -0.32
C LYS A 26 8.06 10.46 0.38
N PRO A 27 8.88 9.81 1.21
CA PRO A 27 8.39 8.78 2.11
C PRO A 27 7.20 9.31 2.89
N PHE A 28 6.16 8.50 3.03
CA PHE A 28 5.01 8.86 3.84
C PHE A 28 4.50 7.65 4.60
N ARG A 29 3.90 7.95 5.75
CA ARG A 29 3.18 7.00 6.57
C ARG A 29 1.69 7.31 6.46
N CYS A 30 0.89 6.27 6.53
CA CYS A 30 -0.52 6.43 6.79
C CYS A 30 -1.11 5.28 7.56
N ASP A 31 -2.23 5.60 8.19
CA ASP A 31 -3.00 4.66 8.98
C ASP A 31 -4.35 4.45 8.28
N ALA A 32 -4.82 3.21 8.27
CA ALA A 32 -6.11 2.79 7.74
C ALA A 32 -6.77 1.82 8.72
N HIS A 33 -8.10 1.83 8.76
CA HIS A 33 -8.89 0.91 9.56
C HIS A 33 -9.81 0.13 8.64
N LEU A 34 -9.68 -1.19 8.62
CA LEU A 34 -10.58 -2.09 7.91
C LEU A 34 -11.56 -2.67 8.90
N ILE A 35 -12.79 -2.15 8.87
CA ILE A 35 -13.92 -2.70 9.59
C ILE A 35 -14.91 -3.20 8.54
N ALA A 36 -15.13 -4.51 8.49
CA ALA A 36 -16.00 -5.13 7.51
C ALA A 36 -16.75 -6.32 8.08
N LEU A 37 -17.96 -6.51 7.58
CA LEU A 37 -18.79 -7.67 7.89
C LEU A 37 -19.07 -8.37 6.57
N VAL A 38 -18.58 -9.59 6.44
CA VAL A 38 -18.65 -10.39 5.22
C VAL A 38 -19.58 -11.56 5.48
N GLU A 39 -20.73 -11.52 4.80
CA GLU A 39 -21.69 -12.63 4.77
C GLU A 39 -21.41 -13.45 3.50
N GLN A 40 -20.92 -14.68 3.67
CA GLN A 40 -20.71 -15.59 2.54
C GLN A 40 -21.23 -16.99 2.89
N ASP A 41 -22.27 -17.42 2.17
CA ASP A 41 -22.99 -18.66 2.41
C ASP A 41 -23.50 -18.75 3.85
N SER A 42 -23.02 -19.71 4.63
CA SER A 42 -23.32 -19.89 6.06
C SER A 42 -22.24 -19.32 6.99
N ASN A 43 -21.25 -18.61 6.45
CA ASN A 43 -20.16 -18.04 7.24
C ASN A 43 -20.41 -16.56 7.49
N HIS A 44 -20.35 -16.20 8.76
CA HIS A 44 -20.33 -14.82 9.22
C HIS A 44 -18.90 -14.45 9.59
N VAL A 45 -18.32 -13.47 8.90
CA VAL A 45 -16.95 -13.02 9.16
C VAL A 45 -16.92 -11.54 9.50
N GLU A 46 -16.46 -11.22 10.71
CA GLU A 46 -16.21 -9.84 11.14
C GLU A 46 -14.71 -9.56 11.09
N LEU A 47 -14.33 -8.51 10.38
CA LEU A 47 -12.97 -8.01 10.24
C LEU A 47 -12.86 -6.70 11.02
N ASN A 48 -11.89 -6.62 11.94
CA ASN A 48 -11.53 -5.38 12.62
C ASN A 48 -10.01 -5.27 12.67
N LEU A 49 -9.44 -4.63 11.64
CA LEU A 49 -7.99 -4.50 11.45
C LEU A 49 -7.58 -3.03 11.42
N HIS A 50 -6.43 -2.78 12.03
CA HIS A 50 -5.68 -1.53 11.94
C HIS A 50 -4.45 -1.76 11.09
N ASP A 51 -4.33 -0.97 10.03
CA ASP A 51 -3.28 -1.09 9.04
C ASP A 51 -2.41 0.16 9.08
N ASN A 52 -1.10 -0.03 9.27
CA ASN A 52 -0.11 1.02 9.19
C ASN A 52 0.76 0.80 7.95
N LEU A 53 0.59 1.65 6.96
CA LEU A 53 1.32 1.63 5.70
C LEU A 53 2.47 2.64 5.76
N ILE A 54 3.68 2.17 5.48
CA ILE A 54 4.88 3.00 5.39
C ILE A 54 5.49 2.80 4.01
N LEU A 55 5.60 3.88 3.24
CA LEU A 55 6.40 3.93 2.03
C LEU A 55 7.75 4.54 2.36
N THR A 56 8.79 3.70 2.41
CA THR A 56 10.14 4.09 2.82
C THR A 56 10.95 4.65 1.66
N LEU A 57 10.71 4.17 0.45
CA LEU A 57 11.34 4.59 -0.80
C LEU A 57 10.28 4.72 -1.90
N PRO A 58 10.57 5.36 -3.06
CA PRO A 58 9.61 5.46 -4.16
C PRO A 58 9.07 4.11 -4.67
N THR A 59 9.78 3.02 -4.38
CA THR A 59 9.54 1.69 -4.93
C THR A 59 9.39 0.61 -3.88
N GLU A 60 9.46 0.93 -2.58
CA GLU A 60 9.43 -0.06 -1.50
C GLU A 60 8.66 0.47 -0.30
N GLY A 61 7.99 -0.45 0.38
CA GLY A 61 7.27 -0.13 1.61
C GLY A 61 6.85 -1.37 2.36
N LEU A 62 6.14 -1.14 3.44
CA LEU A 62 5.53 -2.18 4.26
C LEU A 62 4.15 -1.77 4.71
N VAL A 63 3.30 -2.77 4.96
CA VAL A 63 2.02 -2.61 5.64
C VAL A 63 1.97 -3.58 6.82
N SER A 64 1.82 -3.03 8.02
CA SER A 64 1.61 -3.82 9.24
C SER A 64 0.12 -3.83 9.55
N MET A 65 -0.44 -5.01 9.78
CA MET A 65 -1.87 -5.22 10.01
C MET A 65 -2.04 -5.91 11.35
N THR A 66 -2.80 -5.29 12.25
CA THR A 66 -3.07 -5.82 13.59
C THR A 66 -4.56 -5.72 13.91
N GLY A 67 -5.09 -6.68 14.66
CA GLY A 67 -6.49 -6.63 15.06
C GLY A 67 -7.08 -8.03 15.19
N THR A 68 -8.38 -8.16 14.92
CA THR A 68 -9.10 -9.41 15.11
C THR A 68 -9.95 -9.76 13.91
N ILE A 69 -10.06 -11.06 13.64
CA ILE A 69 -11.04 -11.63 12.71
C ILE A 69 -11.89 -12.62 13.46
N LYS A 70 -13.20 -12.48 13.37
CA LYS A 70 -14.15 -13.42 13.96
C LYS A 70 -14.80 -14.22 12.85
N GLN A 71 -14.81 -15.55 12.96
CA GLN A 71 -15.56 -16.43 12.07
C GLN A 71 -16.31 -17.46 12.90
N ASN A 72 -17.64 -17.54 12.74
CA ASN A 72 -18.50 -18.55 13.37
C ASN A 72 -18.17 -18.76 14.87
N ASP A 73 -18.15 -17.65 15.64
CA ASP A 73 -17.84 -17.58 17.08
C ASP A 73 -16.39 -17.84 17.53
N LYS A 74 -15.45 -17.99 16.59
CA LYS A 74 -14.02 -18.04 16.90
C LYS A 74 -13.34 -16.73 16.52
N ASP A 75 -12.67 -16.14 17.50
CA ASP A 75 -11.82 -14.97 17.32
C ASP A 75 -10.38 -15.41 17.00
N TYR A 76 -9.76 -14.73 16.04
CA TYR A 76 -8.37 -14.90 15.63
C TYR A 76 -7.65 -13.58 15.78
N LEU A 77 -6.55 -13.58 16.52
CA LEU A 77 -5.64 -12.44 16.55
C LEU A 77 -4.85 -12.35 15.24
N VAL A 78 -4.81 -11.17 14.64
CA VAL A 78 -3.99 -10.85 13.46
C VAL A 78 -2.85 -9.96 13.87
N SER A 79 -1.64 -10.32 13.46
CA SER A 79 -0.44 -9.51 13.65
C SER A 79 0.60 -9.88 12.59
N ARG A 80 0.47 -9.27 11.41
CA ARG A 80 1.31 -9.54 10.23
C ARG A 80 1.89 -8.28 9.64
N THR A 81 3.06 -8.40 9.02
CA THR A 81 3.67 -7.34 8.22
C THR A 81 4.00 -7.85 6.83
N LEU A 82 3.50 -7.16 5.80
CA LEU A 82 3.85 -7.42 4.41
C LEU A 82 4.82 -6.37 3.93
N PHE A 83 5.92 -6.82 3.34
CA PHE A 83 6.87 -5.98 2.62
C PHE A 83 6.55 -6.08 1.14
N PHE A 84 6.53 -4.94 0.45
CA PHE A 84 6.17 -4.90 -0.96
C PHE A 84 7.09 -3.98 -1.76
N THR A 85 7.16 -4.27 -3.05
CA THR A 85 7.82 -3.41 -4.04
C THR A 85 6.80 -2.85 -5.02
N ILE A 86 7.09 -1.67 -5.55
CA ILE A 86 6.25 -0.94 -6.51
C ILE A 86 7.05 -0.66 -7.77
N LYS A 87 6.52 -1.09 -8.91
CA LYS A 87 7.05 -0.81 -10.24
C LYS A 87 6.01 -0.02 -11.04
N LYS A 88 6.45 0.92 -11.88
CA LYS A 88 5.54 1.61 -12.80
C LYS A 88 4.91 0.59 -13.75
N SER A 89 3.60 0.70 -13.97
CA SER A 89 2.92 -0.08 -15.00
C SER A 89 2.85 0.71 -16.32
N GLY A 90 2.59 0.00 -17.43
CA GLY A 90 2.24 0.66 -18.70
C GLY A 90 0.82 1.25 -18.71
N LEU A 91 0.03 0.98 -17.67
CA LEU A 91 -1.33 1.50 -17.51
C LEU A 91 -1.30 2.85 -16.79
N LYS A 92 -2.07 3.81 -17.30
CA LYS A 92 -2.15 5.16 -16.72
C LYS A 92 -2.58 5.08 -15.25
N ASN A 93 -1.87 5.79 -14.38
CA ASN A 93 -2.11 5.89 -12.93
C ASN A 93 -2.04 4.57 -12.14
N ASN A 94 -1.59 3.48 -12.76
CA ASN A 94 -1.51 2.18 -12.13
C ASN A 94 -0.05 1.78 -11.88
N TYR A 95 0.14 1.04 -10.80
CA TYR A 95 1.41 0.46 -10.41
C TYR A 95 1.29 -1.05 -10.34
N LYS A 96 2.41 -1.73 -10.63
CA LYS A 96 2.57 -3.13 -10.29
C LYS A 96 3.13 -3.21 -8.89
N VAL A 97 2.47 -3.96 -8.04
CA VAL A 97 2.87 -4.22 -6.66
C VAL A 97 3.17 -5.70 -6.52
N GLU A 98 4.24 -6.02 -5.80
CA GLU A 98 4.65 -7.40 -5.52
C GLU A 98 4.95 -7.49 -4.02
N ILE A 99 4.31 -8.44 -3.32
CA ILE A 99 4.69 -8.76 -1.95
C ILE A 99 5.99 -9.54 -2.01
N SER A 100 7.06 -8.98 -1.46
CA SER A 100 8.39 -9.58 -1.47
C SER A 100 8.61 -10.49 -0.25
N ARG A 101 7.95 -10.17 0.87
CA ARG A 101 8.09 -10.91 2.12
C ARG A 101 6.88 -10.69 3.03
N GLU A 102 6.54 -11.71 3.78
CA GLU A 102 5.56 -11.66 4.88
C GLU A 102 6.27 -12.04 6.19
N GLU A 103 5.98 -11.30 7.25
CA GLU A 103 6.39 -11.61 8.62
C GLU A 103 5.14 -11.80 9.48
N ILE A 104 5.03 -12.97 10.10
CA ILE A 104 3.89 -13.36 10.96
C ILE A 104 4.39 -13.37 12.41
N ASP A 105 3.77 -12.56 13.27
CA ASP A 105 4.10 -12.53 14.70
C ASP A 105 3.69 -13.85 15.36
N LYS A 106 4.40 -14.26 16.42
CA LYS A 106 4.09 -15.50 17.16
C LYS A 106 2.70 -15.51 17.80
N ARG A 107 2.10 -14.33 17.97
CA ARG A 107 0.75 -14.15 18.51
C ARG A 107 -0.33 -14.16 17.42
N ASP A 108 0.04 -14.15 16.14
CA ASP A 108 -0.94 -14.33 15.07
C ASP A 108 -1.54 -15.74 15.17
N GLU A 109 -2.86 -15.81 15.17
CA GLU A 109 -3.62 -17.04 15.31
C GLU A 109 -4.37 -17.38 14.01
N LEU A 110 -4.31 -16.49 13.01
CA LEU A 110 -5.11 -16.59 11.80
C LEU A 110 -4.54 -17.66 10.85
N PRO A 111 -5.34 -18.66 10.45
CA PRO A 111 -4.94 -19.60 9.41
C PRO A 111 -4.69 -18.93 8.04
N GLU A 112 -3.75 -19.47 7.27
CA GLU A 112 -3.37 -18.94 5.94
C GLU A 112 -4.55 -18.94 4.94
N ASP A 113 -5.43 -19.93 5.01
CA ASP A 113 -6.61 -20.02 4.16
C ASP A 113 -7.60 -18.88 4.45
N LEU A 114 -7.80 -18.52 5.72
CA LEU A 114 -8.64 -17.37 6.08
C LEU A 114 -7.98 -16.04 5.68
N TRP A 115 -6.67 -15.94 5.84
CA TRP A 115 -5.88 -14.79 5.40
C TRP A 115 -6.07 -14.49 3.91
N LEU A 116 -5.82 -15.50 3.07
CA LEU A 116 -5.93 -15.38 1.62
C LEU A 116 -7.38 -15.19 1.17
N LYS A 117 -8.37 -15.68 1.93
CA LYS A 117 -9.78 -15.56 1.57
C LYS A 117 -10.36 -14.18 1.89
N TYR A 118 -10.06 -13.61 3.06
CA TYR A 118 -10.78 -12.44 3.57
C TYR A 118 -9.95 -11.17 3.71
N VAL A 119 -8.62 -11.27 3.84
CA VAL A 119 -7.77 -10.10 4.08
C VAL A 119 -6.94 -9.74 2.85
N PHE A 120 -6.11 -10.66 2.39
CA PHE A 120 -5.16 -10.36 1.32
C PHE A 120 -5.02 -11.52 0.33
N PRO A 121 -5.79 -11.52 -0.79
CA PRO A 121 -5.90 -12.65 -1.71
C PRO A 121 -4.72 -12.80 -2.67
N LYS A 122 -3.51 -12.37 -2.29
CA LYS A 122 -2.31 -12.44 -3.12
C LYS A 122 -1.15 -13.04 -2.31
N SER A 123 -0.57 -14.10 -2.85
CA SER A 123 0.62 -14.74 -2.28
C SER A 123 1.89 -13.95 -2.61
N THR A 124 2.92 -14.14 -1.80
CA THR A 124 4.27 -13.61 -2.02
C THR A 124 4.79 -13.96 -3.41
N GLY A 125 5.43 -13.00 -4.09
CA GLY A 125 5.98 -13.14 -5.44
C GLY A 125 4.96 -13.00 -6.57
N VAL A 126 3.67 -12.80 -6.28
CA VAL A 126 2.65 -12.56 -7.30
C VAL A 126 2.47 -11.06 -7.53
N GLU A 127 2.74 -10.59 -8.75
CA GLU A 127 2.48 -9.20 -9.13
C GLU A 127 0.96 -8.96 -9.25
N PHE A 128 0.49 -7.84 -8.70
CA PHE A 128 -0.87 -7.34 -8.89
C PHE A 128 -0.87 -5.86 -9.21
N TYR A 129 -1.94 -5.39 -9.86
CA TYR A 129 -2.10 -3.98 -10.18
C TYR A 129 -2.84 -3.25 -9.06
N SER A 130 -2.30 -2.08 -8.72
CA SER A 130 -2.90 -1.16 -7.76
C SER A 130 -2.89 0.26 -8.31
N GLU A 131 -3.99 0.96 -8.12
CA GLU A 131 -4.15 2.38 -8.42
C GLU A 131 -4.06 3.17 -7.11
N VAL A 132 -3.34 4.30 -7.15
CA VAL A 132 -3.31 5.27 -6.05
C VAL A 132 -4.09 6.50 -6.50
N ARG A 133 -5.21 6.77 -5.84
CA ARG A 133 -6.02 7.97 -6.08
C ARG A 133 -5.95 8.90 -4.89
N GLU A 134 -5.65 10.17 -5.11
CA GLU A 134 -5.80 11.19 -4.07
C GLU A 134 -7.30 11.49 -3.88
N LEU A 135 -7.81 11.29 -2.66
CA LEU A 135 -9.17 11.66 -2.31
C LEU A 135 -9.25 13.12 -1.85
N ASN A 136 -8.24 13.54 -1.09
CA ASN A 136 -8.01 14.93 -0.69
C ASN A 136 -6.52 15.12 -0.32
N LYS A 137 -6.15 16.27 0.24
CA LYS A 137 -4.74 16.58 0.60
C LYS A 137 -4.11 15.53 1.54
N ASN A 138 -4.91 14.95 2.42
CA ASN A 138 -4.46 14.09 3.52
C ASN A 138 -4.97 12.65 3.39
N ALA A 139 -5.68 12.29 2.32
CA ALA A 139 -6.25 10.96 2.16
C ALA A 139 -6.01 10.43 0.75
N ILE A 140 -5.55 9.19 0.68
CA ILE A 140 -5.40 8.44 -0.57
C ILE A 140 -6.23 7.17 -0.51
N LEU A 141 -6.76 6.78 -1.65
CA LEU A 141 -7.35 5.47 -1.88
C LEU A 141 -6.32 4.60 -2.60
N LEU A 142 -5.97 3.49 -1.99
CA LEU A 142 -5.29 2.40 -2.68
C LEU A 142 -6.36 1.43 -3.14
N GLN A 143 -6.37 1.12 -4.43
CA GLN A 143 -7.39 0.27 -5.04
C GLN A 143 -6.73 -0.78 -5.91
N SER A 144 -7.06 -2.05 -5.68
CA SER A 144 -6.77 -3.10 -6.63
C SER A 144 -7.77 -3.04 -7.79
N LEU A 145 -7.42 -3.58 -8.95
CA LEU A 145 -8.32 -3.64 -10.10
C LEU A 145 -9.68 -4.28 -9.79
N SER A 146 -9.72 -5.20 -8.83
CA SER A 146 -10.94 -5.93 -8.47
C SER A 146 -11.64 -5.44 -7.21
N ASN A 147 -10.96 -4.72 -6.30
CA ASN A 147 -11.54 -4.22 -5.04
C ASN A 147 -10.73 -3.04 -4.47
N PRO A 148 -11.37 -2.06 -3.79
CA PRO A 148 -10.65 -1.09 -2.97
C PRO A 148 -9.85 -1.81 -1.89
N LEU A 149 -8.55 -1.51 -1.78
CA LEU A 149 -7.64 -2.12 -0.83
C LEU A 149 -7.74 -1.43 0.52
N LEU A 150 -7.57 -0.11 0.54
CA LEU A 150 -7.67 0.68 1.78
C LEU A 150 -7.78 2.19 1.49
N VAL A 151 -8.49 2.90 2.37
CA VAL A 151 -8.45 4.36 2.46
C VAL A 151 -7.42 4.72 3.52
N CYS A 152 -6.37 5.43 3.11
CA CYS A 152 -5.21 5.71 3.94
C CYS A 152 -5.10 7.20 4.21
N VAL A 153 -5.03 7.57 5.49
CA VAL A 153 -4.90 8.96 5.93
C VAL A 153 -3.43 9.26 6.18
N ARG A 154 -2.86 10.17 5.39
CA ARG A 154 -1.48 10.64 5.50
C ARG A 154 -1.28 11.29 6.87
N THR A 155 -0.33 10.77 7.62
CA THR A 155 0.20 11.42 8.81
C THR A 155 1.43 12.23 8.38
N GLU A 156 1.33 13.56 8.46
CA GLU A 156 2.51 14.43 8.33
C GLU A 156 3.31 14.34 9.64
N ASN A 157 4.58 13.97 9.55
CA ASN A 157 5.54 14.13 10.66
C ASN A 157 5.97 15.60 10.77
#